data_AF-A0A1Q3U341-F1
#
_entry.id   AF-A0A1Q3U341-F1
#
_cell.length_a   1.000
_cell.length_b   1.000
_cell.length_c   1.000
_cell.angle_alpha   90.00
_cell.angle_beta   90.00
_cell.angle_gamma   90.00
#
_symmetry.space_group_name_H-M   'P 1'
#
loop_
_entity.id
_entity.type
_entity.pdbx_description
1 polymer ?
#
loop_
_entity_poly.entity_id
_entity_poly.type
_entity_poly.pdbx_seq_one_letter_code
_entity_poly.pdbx_strand_id
1 'polypeptide(L)'
;MKQNQSFFKINYMNTLNFQIPMLNIDGVEVNPPRSLASALAEFIGLSTKGRALKLYGWYKTLQTDGVLNLDDADMHELKELVEGSEQMYIFVKGQILDVMLKK
;
A
#
# COMPACT_ATOMS: atom_id res chain seq x y z
N MET A 1 7.12 8.96 46.05
CA MET A 1 6.92 7.88 45.05
C MET A 1 6.25 8.49 43.82
N LYS A 2 6.98 8.68 42.71
CA LYS A 2 6.37 9.12 41.44
C LYS A 2 5.92 7.85 40.70
N GLN A 3 4.61 7.72 40.50
CA GLN A 3 4.04 6.61 39.73
C GLN A 3 4.46 6.78 38.27
N ASN A 4 5.22 5.80 37.78
CA ASN A 4 5.65 5.70 36.40
C ASN A 4 4.45 5.14 35.62
N GLN A 5 3.63 6.02 35.04
CA GLN A 5 2.55 5.58 34.16
C GLN A 5 3.17 5.11 32.84
N SER A 6 3.26 3.79 32.69
CA SER A 6 3.55 3.15 31.41
C SER A 6 2.37 3.42 30.47
N PHE A 7 2.57 4.32 29.50
CA PHE A 7 1.63 4.54 28.42
C PHE A 7 1.74 3.38 27.44
N PHE A 8 0.76 2.46 27.45
CA PHE A 8 0.56 1.53 26.35
C PHE A 8 0.14 2.35 25.12
N LYS A 9 1.02 2.40 24.11
CA LYS A 9 0.70 3.01 22.82
C LYS A 9 -0.24 2.05 22.08
N ILE A 10 -1.52 2.40 21.96
CA ILE A 10 -2.45 1.66 21.10
C ILE A 10 -2.06 1.95 19.66
N ASN A 11 -1.63 0.93 18.92
CA ASN A 11 -1.39 1.05 17.49
C ASN A 11 -2.73 0.94 16.76
N TYR A 12 -3.14 2.02 16.10
CA TYR A 12 -4.32 2.01 15.24
C TYR A 12 -3.96 1.37 13.90
N MET A 13 -4.80 0.45 13.43
CA MET A 13 -4.67 -0.16 12.12
C MET A 13 -5.47 0.67 11.11
N ASN A 14 -4.85 0.98 9.99
CA ASN A 14 -5.45 1.65 8.85
C ASN A 14 -5.84 0.59 7.82
N THR A 15 -7.12 0.48 7.50
CA THR A 15 -7.61 -0.45 6.47
C THR A 15 -7.68 0.28 5.12
N LEU A 16 -6.89 -0.16 4.15
CA LEU A 16 -6.83 0.43 2.81
C LEU A 16 -7.33 -0.56 1.77
N ASN A 17 -8.32 -0.16 0.97
CA ASN A 17 -8.85 -0.98 -0.12
C ASN A 17 -8.27 -0.55 -1.47
N PHE A 18 -7.41 -1.38 -2.04
CA PHE A 18 -6.82 -1.22 -3.37
C PHE A 18 -7.55 -2.01 -4.46
N GLN A 19 -8.61 -2.76 -4.12
CA GLN A 19 -9.46 -3.47 -5.08
C GLN A 19 -10.41 -2.51 -5.80
N ILE A 20 -9.84 -1.43 -6.33
CA ILE A 20 -10.50 -0.42 -7.15
C ILE A 20 -9.89 -0.42 -8.55
N PRO A 21 -10.67 -0.06 -9.59
CA PRO A 21 -10.16 0.02 -10.95
C PRO A 21 -8.99 1.01 -11.06
N MET A 22 -7.97 0.63 -11.83
CA MET A 22 -6.92 1.55 -12.23
C MET A 22 -7.42 2.42 -13.38
N LEU A 23 -7.32 3.73 -13.19
CA LEU A 23 -7.74 4.71 -14.17
C LEU A 23 -6.54 5.22 -14.98
N ASN A 24 -6.80 5.58 -16.22
CA ASN A 24 -5.88 6.35 -17.05
C ASN A 24 -5.95 7.85 -16.68
N ILE A 25 -5.21 8.69 -17.41
CA ILE A 25 -5.16 10.14 -17.18
C ILE A 25 -6.50 10.86 -17.40
N ASP A 26 -7.42 10.25 -18.15
CA ASP A 26 -8.75 10.79 -18.43
C ASP A 26 -9.79 10.35 -17.38
N GLY A 27 -9.37 9.58 -16.37
CA GLY A 27 -10.27 9.04 -15.34
C GLY A 27 -11.09 7.83 -15.83
N VAL A 28 -10.72 7.23 -16.96
CA VAL A 28 -11.37 6.03 -17.51
C VAL A 28 -10.56 4.80 -17.14
N GLU A 29 -11.23 3.68 -16.87
CA GLU A 29 -10.54 2.41 -16.62
C GLU A 29 -9.58 2.05 -17.76
N VAL A 30 -8.41 1.54 -17.40
CA VAL A 30 -7.44 1.06 -18.39
C VAL A 30 -7.97 -0.14 -19.17
N ASN A 31 -7.51 -0.31 -20.41
CA ASN A 31 -7.82 -1.47 -21.26
C ASN A 31 -6.50 -2.18 -21.64
N PRO A 32 -6.26 -3.43 -21.21
CA PRO A 32 -7.18 -4.31 -20.47
C PRO A 32 -7.47 -3.84 -19.03
N PRO A 33 -8.67 -4.14 -18.47
CA PRO A 33 -9.02 -3.80 -17.10
C PRO A 33 -8.01 -4.34 -16.10
N ARG A 34 -7.66 -3.49 -15.13
CA ARG A 34 -6.66 -3.80 -14.10
C ARG A 34 -7.01 -3.06 -12.81
N SER A 35 -6.86 -3.70 -11.65
CA SER A 35 -7.04 -3.06 -10.34
C SER A 35 -5.74 -2.45 -9.82
N LEU A 36 -5.82 -1.44 -8.94
CA LEU A 36 -4.64 -0.93 -8.23
C LEU A 36 -3.99 -2.00 -7.35
N ALA A 37 -4.77 -2.90 -6.76
CA ALA A 37 -4.25 -4.03 -6.00
C ALA A 37 -3.32 -4.90 -6.83
N SER A 38 -3.72 -5.25 -8.06
CA SER A 38 -2.89 -6.03 -8.98
C SER A 38 -1.64 -5.27 -9.46
N ALA A 39 -1.73 -3.95 -9.62
CA ALA A 39 -0.60 -3.09 -9.97
C ALA A 39 0.43 -3.02 -8.84
N LEU A 40 -0.04 -2.79 -7.61
CA LEU A 40 0.81 -2.75 -6.43
C LEU A 40 1.41 -4.12 -6.12
N ALA A 41 0.64 -5.20 -6.25
CA ALA A 41 1.15 -6.57 -6.05
C ALA A 41 2.26 -6.91 -7.06
N GLU A 42 2.07 -6.64 -8.35
CA GLU A 42 3.12 -6.88 -9.36
C GLU A 42 4.41 -6.14 -8.98
N PHE A 43 4.30 -4.86 -8.63
CA PHE A 43 5.46 -4.07 -8.22
C PHE A 43 6.14 -4.64 -6.95
N ILE A 44 5.38 -4.98 -5.91
CA ILE A 44 5.93 -5.58 -4.70
C ILE A 44 6.61 -6.92 -4.99
N GLY A 45 6.02 -7.74 -5.87
CA GLY A 45 6.57 -9.04 -6.28
C GLY A 45 7.89 -8.93 -7.06
N LEU A 46 8.13 -7.79 -7.71
CA LEU A 46 9.38 -7.48 -8.41
C LEU A 46 10.44 -6.83 -7.48
N SER A 47 10.08 -6.45 -6.26
CA SER A 47 11.03 -5.82 -5.33
C SER A 47 12.11 -6.80 -4.89
N THR A 48 13.37 -6.43 -5.13
CA THR A 48 14.56 -7.18 -4.69
C THR A 48 15.15 -6.66 -3.39
N LYS A 49 14.60 -5.57 -2.84
CA LYS A 49 15.06 -4.89 -1.62
C LYS A 49 13.94 -4.81 -0.59
N GLY A 50 14.32 -4.60 0.67
CA GLY A 50 13.39 -4.42 1.78
C GLY A 50 13.10 -5.69 2.57
N ARG A 51 12.02 -5.67 3.35
CA ARG A 51 11.64 -6.74 4.28
C ARG A 51 10.88 -7.85 3.57
N ALA A 52 11.61 -8.80 2.96
CA ALA A 52 11.05 -9.83 2.08
C ALA A 52 9.79 -10.54 2.63
N LEU A 53 9.77 -10.95 3.91
CA LEU A 53 8.61 -11.63 4.49
C LEU A 53 7.36 -10.73 4.58
N LYS A 54 7.56 -9.45 4.93
CA LYS A 54 6.47 -8.46 4.99
C LYS A 54 5.94 -8.16 3.59
N LEU A 55 6.83 -7.87 2.65
CA LEU A 55 6.49 -7.61 1.26
C LEU A 55 5.76 -8.80 0.62
N TYR A 56 6.22 -10.03 0.88
CA TYR A 56 5.52 -11.24 0.45
C TYR A 56 4.13 -11.39 1.08
N GLY A 57 3.98 -11.01 2.36
CA GLY A 57 2.68 -10.92 3.03
C GLY A 57 1.73 -9.97 2.30
N TRP A 58 2.15 -8.74 2.07
CA TRP A 58 1.37 -7.74 1.33
C TRP A 58 1.05 -8.20 -0.09
N TYR A 59 2.01 -8.79 -0.80
CA TYR A 59 1.79 -9.37 -2.13
C TYR A 59 0.63 -10.37 -2.12
N LYS A 60 0.63 -11.34 -1.20
CA LYS A 60 -0.43 -12.35 -1.11
C LYS A 60 -1.79 -11.73 -0.79
N THR A 61 -1.82 -10.80 0.17
CA THR A 61 -3.05 -10.11 0.56
C THR A 61 -3.63 -9.33 -0.62
N LEU A 62 -2.83 -8.50 -1.29
CA LEU A 62 -3.26 -7.74 -2.46
C LEU A 62 -3.78 -8.61 -3.62
N GLN A 63 -3.20 -9.79 -3.83
CA GLN A 63 -3.67 -10.75 -4.84
C GLN A 63 -4.99 -11.44 -4.46
N THR A 64 -5.33 -11.49 -3.17
CA THR A 64 -6.48 -12.25 -2.66
C THR A 64 -7.69 -11.36 -2.42
N ASP A 65 -7.52 -10.31 -1.61
CA ASP A 65 -8.60 -9.42 -1.19
C ASP A 65 -8.39 -7.96 -1.65
N GLY A 66 -7.16 -7.58 -2.00
CA GLY A 66 -6.82 -6.21 -2.34
C GLY A 66 -6.87 -5.24 -1.16
N VAL A 67 -6.98 -5.73 0.09
CA VAL A 67 -7.17 -4.91 1.30
C VAL A 67 -6.00 -5.07 2.25
N LEU A 68 -5.27 -3.98 2.51
CA LEU A 68 -4.17 -3.99 3.47
C LEU A 68 -4.61 -3.37 4.81
N ASN A 69 -4.28 -4.05 5.91
CA ASN A 69 -4.40 -3.51 7.26
C ASN A 69 -2.99 -3.14 7.75
N LEU A 70 -2.73 -1.84 7.89
CA LEU A 70 -1.39 -1.30 8.12
C LEU A 70 -1.37 -0.43 9.38
N ASP A 71 -0.41 -0.67 10.27
CA ASP A 71 -0.12 0.30 11.33
C ASP A 71 0.61 1.54 10.76
N ASP A 72 0.89 2.54 11.59
CA ASP A 72 1.52 3.78 11.12
C ASP A 72 2.93 3.57 10.55
N ALA A 73 3.68 2.58 11.05
CA ALA A 73 5.01 2.25 10.54
C ALA A 73 4.90 1.57 9.17
N ASP A 74 3.96 0.66 9.01
CA ASP A 74 3.63 -0.01 7.76
C ASP A 74 3.12 0.97 6.70
N MET A 75 2.27 1.93 7.10
CA MET A 75 1.81 3.02 6.24
C MET A 75 2.99 3.83 5.69
N HIS A 76 3.94 4.17 6.56
CA HIS A 76 5.13 4.91 6.16
C HIS A 76 6.02 4.09 5.21
N GLU A 77 6.26 2.81 5.53
CA GLU A 77 7.07 1.90 4.72
C GLU A 77 6.46 1.70 3.33
N LEU A 78 5.13 1.50 3.24
CA LEU A 78 4.45 1.37 1.96
C LEU A 78 4.54 2.68 1.15
N LYS A 79 4.39 3.84 1.80
CA LYS A 79 4.49 5.15 1.13
C LYS A 79 5.87 5.34 0.51
N GLU A 80 6.93 5.09 1.29
CA GLU A 80 8.31 5.21 0.81
C GLU A 80 8.60 4.24 -0.33
N LEU A 81 8.09 3.01 -0.24
CA LEU A 81 8.25 2.00 -1.28
C LEU A 81 7.61 2.45 -2.61
N VAL A 82 6.41 3.03 -2.56
CA VAL A 82 5.69 3.52 -3.75
C VAL A 82 6.35 4.79 -4.31
N GLU A 83 6.67 5.78 -3.46
CA GLU A 83 7.31 7.02 -3.88
C GLU A 83 8.69 6.77 -4.50
N GLY A 84 9.51 5.94 -3.85
CA GLY A 84 10.87 5.59 -4.27
C GLY A 84 10.95 4.64 -5.47
N SER A 85 9.83 4.14 -5.99
CA SER A 85 9.83 3.19 -7.10
C SER A 85 10.20 3.84 -8.43
N GLU A 86 11.33 3.52 -9.03
CA GLU A 86 11.65 4.00 -10.40
C GLU A 86 10.92 3.21 -11.50
N GLN A 87 10.40 2.03 -11.17
CA GLN A 87 9.75 1.11 -12.10
C GLN A 87 8.25 1.34 -12.25
N MET A 88 7.64 2.16 -11.37
CA MET A 88 6.23 2.45 -11.39
C MET A 88 5.95 3.80 -12.05
N TYR A 89 5.04 3.81 -13.03
CA TYR A 89 4.58 5.05 -13.66
C TYR A 89 3.93 6.00 -12.65
N ILE A 90 4.12 7.30 -12.86
CA ILE A 90 3.65 8.34 -11.93
C ILE A 90 2.12 8.31 -11.69
N PHE A 91 1.33 8.00 -12.73
CA PHE A 91 -0.13 7.94 -12.60
C PHE A 91 -0.61 6.77 -11.75
N VAL A 92 0.16 5.67 -11.71
CA VAL A 92 -0.13 4.51 -10.83
C VAL A 92 0.26 4.85 -9.40
N LYS A 93 1.44 5.44 -9.19
CA LYS A 93 1.88 5.92 -7.86
C LYS A 93 0.86 6.87 -7.26
N GLY A 94 0.43 7.86 -8.04
CA GLY A 94 -0.52 8.88 -7.60
C GLY A 94 -1.84 8.27 -7.11
N GLN A 95 -2.38 7.31 -7.84
CA GLN A 95 -3.62 6.63 -7.45
C GLN A 95 -3.46 5.78 -6.18
N ILE A 96 -2.33 5.07 -6.01
CA ILE A 96 -2.06 4.30 -4.80
C ILE A 96 -1.93 5.25 -3.59
N LEU A 97 -1.18 6.34 -3.73
CA LEU A 97 -0.99 7.32 -2.68
C LEU A 97 -2.29 8.05 -2.33
N ASP A 98 -3.16 8.30 -3.31
CA ASP A 98 -4.49 8.88 -3.09
C ASP A 98 -5.38 7.97 -2.23
N VAL A 99 -5.35 6.65 -2.45
CA VAL A 99 -6.02 5.67 -1.55
C VAL A 99 -5.46 5.77 -0.13
N MET A 100 -4.15 5.94 0.03
CA MET A 100 -3.50 6.05 1.35
C MET A 100 -3.83 7.36 2.08
N LEU A 101 -4.25 8.41 1.37
CA LEU A 101 -4.63 9.71 1.94
C LEU A 101 -6.11 9.79 2.32
N LYS A 102 -6.98 9.05 1.62
CA LYS A 102 -8.45 9.07 1.79
C LYS A 102 -8.96 8.19 2.95
N LYS A 103 -8.11 7.83 3.90
CA LYS A 103 -8.39 6.88 5.00
C LYS A 103 -9.68 7.18 5.76
#